data_AF-A0A3C0VZC7-F1
#
_entry.id   AF-A0A3C0VZC7-F1
#
_cell.length_a   1.000
_cell.length_b   1.000
_cell.length_c   1.000
_cell.angle_alpha   90.00
_cell.angle_beta   90.00
_cell.angle_gamma   90.00
#
_symmetry.space_group_name_H-M   'P 1'
#
loop_
_entity.id
_entity.type
_entity.pdbx_description
1 polymer ?
#
loop_
_entity_poly.entity_id
_entity_poly.type
_entity_poly.pdbx_seq_one_letter_code
_entity_poly.pdbx_strand_id
1 'polypeptide(L)'
;MLAVVIISAALLCGCGGNSEEALNADNAEESASDLITFFDGAKPEIKKLAKAASEAIDASNFPLAVQNINLLKAQGANLTTDQFMVVSEAGVNLQTAMIEAAESGDKKAQVILNMQSTGRRN
;
A
#
# COMPACT_ATOMS: atom_id res chain seq x y z
N MET A 1 17.72 29.79 -27.23
CA MET A 1 17.58 29.90 -25.77
C MET A 1 16.58 28.83 -25.32
N LEU A 2 17.07 27.70 -24.83
CA LEU A 2 16.25 26.60 -24.35
C LEU A 2 15.98 26.86 -22.86
N ALA A 3 14.73 27.18 -22.50
CA ALA A 3 14.32 27.31 -21.11
C ALA A 3 14.18 25.90 -20.52
N VAL A 4 15.21 25.43 -19.82
CA VAL A 4 15.14 24.25 -18.96
C VAL A 4 14.27 24.65 -17.76
N VAL A 5 13.02 24.20 -17.75
CA VAL A 5 12.15 24.28 -16.59
C VAL A 5 12.69 23.29 -15.57
N ILE A 6 13.55 23.78 -14.68
CA ILE A 6 13.96 23.07 -13.47
C ILE A 6 12.71 22.96 -12.60
N ILE A 7 12.03 21.81 -12.67
CA ILE A 7 11.00 21.47 -11.70
C ILE A 7 11.71 21.38 -10.36
N SER A 8 11.51 22.42 -9.55
CA SER A 8 12.01 22.49 -8.19
C SER A 8 11.52 21.26 -7.45
N ALA A 9 12.44 20.37 -7.09
CA ALA A 9 12.23 19.37 -6.08
C ALA A 9 11.89 20.13 -4.79
N ALA A 10 10.60 20.32 -4.54
CA ALA A 10 10.10 20.66 -3.23
C ALA A 10 10.41 19.45 -2.35
N LEU A 11 11.60 19.46 -1.75
CA LEU A 11 11.94 18.64 -0.61
C LEU A 11 10.84 18.86 0.42
N LEU A 12 9.91 17.91 0.48
CA LEU A 12 9.03 17.71 1.62
C LEU A 12 9.93 17.27 2.77
N CYS A 13 10.59 18.24 3.41
CA CYS A 13 11.16 18.07 4.74
C CYS A 13 10.00 17.87 5.72
N GLY A 14 9.44 16.66 5.71
CA GLY A 14 8.54 16.16 6.74
C GLY A 14 9.35 15.96 8.02
N CYS A 15 9.50 17.03 8.78
CA CYS A 15 10.13 17.00 10.09
C CYS A 15 9.17 16.31 11.07
N GLY A 16 9.51 15.11 11.54
CA GLY A 16 8.91 14.51 12.75
C GLY A 16 8.07 13.24 12.58
N GLY A 17 8.36 12.38 11.60
CA GLY A 17 7.85 11.01 11.52
C GLY A 17 9.00 10.01 11.44
N ASN A 18 8.84 8.82 12.02
CA ASN A 18 9.83 7.74 11.93
C ASN A 18 9.68 7.04 10.57
N SER A 19 9.84 7.83 9.49
CA SER A 19 9.55 7.42 8.11
C SER A 19 10.34 6.20 7.65
N GLU A 20 11.51 5.95 8.25
CA GLU A 20 12.28 4.72 8.05
C GLU A 20 11.50 3.50 8.55
N GLU A 21 10.91 3.55 9.75
CA GLU A 21 10.10 2.45 10.29
C GLU A 21 8.83 2.19 9.47
N ALA A 22 8.24 3.23 8.88
CA ALA A 22 7.05 3.11 8.04
C ALA A 22 7.30 2.38 6.69
N LEU A 23 8.57 2.19 6.31
CA LEU A 23 9.01 1.53 5.08
C LEU A 23 9.88 0.29 5.35
N ASN A 24 9.81 -0.27 6.56
CA ASN A 24 10.68 -1.38 6.99
C ASN A 24 10.05 -2.77 6.80
N ALA A 25 8.81 -2.87 6.34
CA ALA A 25 8.21 -4.18 6.08
C ALA A 25 8.86 -4.86 4.86
N ASP A 26 9.46 -6.02 5.07
CA ASP A 26 10.12 -6.79 4.01
C ASP A 26 9.14 -7.62 3.17
N ASN A 27 7.93 -7.84 3.69
CA ASN A 27 6.93 -8.71 3.08
C ASN A 27 5.49 -8.32 3.46
N ALA A 28 4.53 -9.05 2.89
CA ALA A 28 3.10 -8.79 3.09
C ALA A 28 2.65 -9.04 4.54
N GLU A 29 3.19 -10.06 5.23
CA GLU A 29 2.84 -10.36 6.63
C GLU A 29 3.30 -9.23 7.56
N GLU A 30 4.53 -8.75 7.41
CA GLU A 30 5.02 -7.59 8.15
C GLU A 30 4.21 -6.33 7.85
N SER A 31 3.85 -6.13 6.57
CA SER A 31 2.96 -5.03 6.17
C SER A 31 1.58 -5.12 6.84
N ALA A 32 1.05 -6.33 7.07
CA ALA A 32 -0.20 -6.51 7.78
C ALA A 32 -0.09 -6.09 9.25
N SER A 33 1.05 -6.36 9.90
CA SER A 33 1.34 -5.90 11.26
C SER A 33 1.49 -4.38 11.33
N ASP A 34 2.19 -3.78 10.38
CA ASP A 34 2.41 -2.32 10.34
C ASP A 34 1.11 -1.54 10.13
N LEU A 35 0.18 -2.08 9.32
CA LEU A 35 -1.16 -1.53 9.18
C LEU A 35 -1.93 -1.47 10.51
N ILE A 36 -1.71 -2.42 11.41
CA ILE A 36 -2.33 -2.38 12.75
C ILE A 36 -1.63 -1.33 13.63
N THR A 37 -0.30 -1.35 13.64
CA THR A 37 0.53 -0.52 14.52
C THR A 37 0.39 0.97 14.19
N PHE A 38 0.58 1.37 12.94
CA PHE A 38 0.57 2.78 12.53
C PHE A 38 -0.84 3.41 12.47
N PHE A 39 -1.89 2.59 12.50
CA PHE A 39 -3.28 3.06 12.51
C PHE A 39 -3.98 2.91 13.86
N ASP A 40 -3.28 2.49 14.92
CA ASP A 40 -3.91 2.31 16.23
C ASP A 40 -4.56 3.61 16.77
N GLY A 41 -3.90 4.75 16.52
CA GLY A 41 -4.41 6.09 16.87
C GLY A 41 -5.25 6.79 15.79
N ALA A 42 -5.53 6.13 14.66
CA ALA A 42 -6.28 6.75 13.57
C ALA A 42 -7.78 6.93 13.90
N LYS A 43 -8.48 7.75 13.10
CA LYS A 43 -9.95 7.89 13.20
C LYS A 43 -10.62 6.50 13.09
N PRO A 44 -11.74 6.24 13.80
CA PRO A 44 -12.34 4.90 13.88
C PRO A 44 -12.62 4.24 12.53
N GLU A 45 -13.09 5.01 11.54
CA GLU A 45 -13.37 4.52 10.19
C GLU A 45 -12.10 4.14 9.41
N ILE A 46 -11.00 4.89 9.59
CA ILE A 46 -9.70 4.62 8.95
C ILE A 46 -9.03 3.42 9.63
N LYS A 47 -9.07 3.36 10.97
CA LYS A 47 -8.56 2.23 11.75
C LYS A 47 -9.25 0.92 11.37
N LYS A 48 -10.57 0.93 11.19
CA LYS A 48 -11.34 -0.24 10.71
C LYS A 48 -10.89 -0.67 9.31
N LEU A 49 -10.62 0.27 8.43
CA LEU A 49 -10.18 -0.03 7.07
C LEU A 49 -8.75 -0.60 7.05
N ALA A 50 -7.83 -0.05 7.85
CA ALA A 50 -6.48 -0.59 8.03
C ALA A 50 -6.50 -2.01 8.59
N LYS A 51 -7.35 -2.27 9.59
CA LYS A 51 -7.57 -3.62 10.13
C LYS A 51 -8.12 -4.58 9.08
N ALA A 52 -9.09 -4.15 8.26
CA ALA A 52 -9.64 -4.97 7.19
C ALA A 52 -8.61 -5.25 6.07
N ALA A 53 -7.69 -4.33 5.81
CA ALA A 53 -6.57 -4.57 4.89
C ALA A 53 -5.62 -5.62 5.47
N SER A 54 -5.19 -5.45 6.73
CA SER A 54 -4.34 -6.39 7.47
C SER A 54 -4.92 -7.81 7.46
N GLU A 55 -6.18 -7.99 7.89
CA GLU A 55 -6.84 -9.29 7.92
C GLU A 55 -6.96 -9.95 6.54
N ALA A 56 -7.15 -9.14 5.49
CA ALA A 56 -7.22 -9.65 4.13
C ALA A 56 -5.84 -10.09 3.60
N ILE A 57 -4.77 -9.41 4.02
CA ILE A 57 -3.39 -9.80 3.70
C ILE A 57 -3.05 -11.11 4.40
N ASP A 58 -3.29 -11.23 5.71
CA ASP A 58 -3.05 -12.46 6.48
C ASP A 58 -3.81 -13.66 5.89
N ALA A 59 -5.04 -13.43 5.42
CA ALA A 59 -5.85 -14.46 4.80
C ALA A 59 -5.47 -14.77 3.33
N SER A 60 -4.44 -14.13 2.77
CA SER A 60 -4.09 -14.17 1.34
C SER A 60 -5.27 -13.86 0.42
N ASN A 61 -6.22 -13.05 0.89
CA ASN A 61 -7.40 -12.64 0.12
C ASN A 61 -7.05 -11.43 -0.74
N PHE A 62 -6.26 -11.68 -1.79
CA PHE A 62 -5.70 -10.64 -2.67
C PHE A 62 -6.73 -9.63 -3.21
N PRO A 63 -7.94 -10.02 -3.68
CA PRO A 63 -8.93 -9.04 -4.12
C PRO A 63 -9.34 -8.05 -3.02
N LEU A 64 -9.64 -8.56 -1.83
CA LEU A 64 -10.09 -7.74 -0.71
C LEU A 64 -8.95 -6.88 -0.15
N ALA A 65 -7.73 -7.43 -0.09
CA ALA A 65 -6.55 -6.71 0.32
C ALA A 65 -6.28 -5.51 -0.62
N VAL A 66 -6.27 -5.73 -1.94
CA VAL A 66 -6.08 -4.65 -2.93
C VAL A 66 -7.18 -3.59 -2.80
N GLN A 67 -8.44 -4.02 -2.63
CA GLN A 67 -9.55 -3.10 -2.45
C GLN A 67 -9.35 -2.21 -1.22
N ASN A 68 -9.04 -2.79 -0.06
CA ASN A 68 -8.89 -2.04 1.19
C ASN A 68 -7.66 -1.12 1.15
N ILE A 69 -6.54 -1.56 0.57
CA ILE A 69 -5.36 -0.70 0.35
C ILE A 69 -5.71 0.49 -0.55
N ASN A 70 -6.46 0.28 -1.65
CA ASN A 70 -6.88 1.38 -2.52
C ASN A 70 -7.85 2.35 -1.82
N LEU A 71 -8.74 1.83 -0.97
CA LEU A 71 -9.61 2.67 -0.14
C LEU A 71 -8.80 3.50 0.86
N LEU A 72 -7.74 2.94 1.48
CA LEU A 72 -6.84 3.71 2.36
C LEU A 72 -6.11 4.80 1.59
N LYS A 73 -5.57 4.49 0.40
CA LYS A 73 -4.93 5.49 -0.48
C LYS A 73 -5.90 6.62 -0.85
N ALA A 74 -7.17 6.30 -1.09
CA ALA A 74 -8.21 7.31 -1.34
C ALA A 74 -8.51 8.20 -0.12
N GLN A 75 -8.15 7.78 1.10
CA GLN A 75 -8.23 8.59 2.32
C GLN A 75 -7.00 9.49 2.52
N GLY A 76 -6.11 9.65 1.55
CA GLY A 76 -4.81 10.33 1.72
C GLY A 76 -4.84 11.69 2.45
N ALA A 77 -5.88 12.52 2.25
CA ALA A 77 -6.04 13.79 2.97
C ALA A 77 -6.28 13.64 4.49
N ASN A 78 -6.68 12.44 4.93
CA ASN A 78 -6.90 12.07 6.32
C ASN A 78 -5.75 11.23 6.92
N LEU A 79 -4.69 10.94 6.14
CA LEU A 79 -3.56 10.15 6.60
C LEU A 79 -2.40 11.05 7.01
N THR A 80 -1.64 10.62 8.02
CA THR A 80 -0.29 11.16 8.23
C THR A 80 0.65 10.71 7.12
N THR A 81 1.82 11.36 6.99
CA THR A 81 2.85 10.92 6.04
C THR A 81 3.24 9.46 6.28
N ASP A 82 3.48 9.08 7.55
CA ASP A 82 3.85 7.70 7.92
C ASP A 82 2.76 6.70 7.57
N GLN A 83 1.49 7.02 7.84
CA GLN A 83 0.36 6.17 7.45
C GLN A 83 0.24 6.01 5.93
N PHE A 84 0.49 7.09 5.17
CA PHE A 84 0.50 7.03 3.71
C PHE A 84 1.66 6.16 3.19
N MET A 85 2.83 6.25 3.81
CA MET A 85 4.00 5.41 3.48
C MET A 85 3.71 3.94 3.77
N VAL A 86 3.21 3.58 4.95
CA VAL A 86 2.82 2.20 5.31
C VAL A 86 1.81 1.63 4.32
N VAL A 87 0.79 2.40 3.94
CA VAL A 87 -0.22 1.96 2.95
C VAL A 87 0.39 1.77 1.56
N SER A 88 1.40 2.56 1.22
CA SER A 88 2.11 2.45 -0.05
C SER A 88 2.98 1.21 -0.08
N GLU A 89 3.76 0.99 0.97
CA GLU A 89 4.65 -0.18 1.16
C GLU A 89 3.84 -1.48 1.20
N ALA A 90 2.77 -1.52 2.01
CA ALA A 90 1.85 -2.65 2.04
C ALA A 90 1.26 -2.97 0.66
N GLY A 91 1.01 -1.93 -0.16
CA GLY A 91 0.56 -2.12 -1.53
C GLY A 91 1.61 -2.75 -2.46
N VAL A 92 2.89 -2.43 -2.27
CA VAL A 92 4.00 -3.02 -3.02
C VAL A 92 4.19 -4.47 -2.59
N ASN A 93 4.31 -4.72 -1.29
CA ASN A 93 4.52 -6.06 -0.73
C ASN A 93 3.35 -7.01 -1.05
N LEU A 94 2.12 -6.51 -1.04
CA LEU A 94 0.95 -7.27 -1.51
C LEU A 94 1.05 -7.65 -2.99
N GLN A 95 1.57 -6.74 -3.83
CA GLN A 95 1.76 -7.03 -5.26
C GLN A 95 2.85 -8.08 -5.46
N THR A 96 3.96 -8.00 -4.72
CA THR A 96 5.02 -9.01 -4.72
C THR A 96 4.47 -10.39 -4.33
N ALA A 97 3.78 -10.49 -3.20
CA ALA A 97 3.18 -11.75 -2.74
C ALA A 97 2.17 -12.33 -3.75
N MET A 98 1.42 -11.47 -4.44
CA MET A 98 0.48 -11.91 -5.48
C MET A 98 1.20 -12.43 -6.73
N ILE A 99 2.32 -11.82 -7.12
CA ILE A 99 3.16 -12.31 -8.22
C ILE A 99 3.73 -13.68 -7.88
N GLU A 100 4.31 -13.85 -6.69
CA GLU A 100 4.85 -15.14 -6.21
C GLU A 100 3.76 -16.22 -6.14
N ALA A 101 2.55 -15.88 -5.67
CA ALA A 101 1.41 -16.78 -5.68
C ALA A 101 1.00 -17.16 -7.12
N ALA A 102 0.99 -16.19 -8.05
CA ALA A 102 0.66 -16.45 -9.44
C ALA A 102 1.71 -17.34 -10.14
N GLU A 103 2.99 -17.11 -9.86
CA GLU A 103 4.12 -17.90 -10.39
C GLU A 103 4.12 -19.34 -9.85
N SER A 104 3.72 -19.53 -8.59
CA SER A 104 3.50 -20.86 -7.99
C SER A 104 2.20 -21.55 -8.44
N GLY A 105 1.38 -20.88 -9.26
CA GLY A 105 0.23 -21.47 -9.94
C GLY A 105 -1.15 -21.08 -9.39
N ASP A 106 -1.24 -20.13 -8.47
CA ASP A 106 -2.53 -19.62 -7.97
C ASP A 106 -3.32 -18.95 -9.09
N LYS A 107 -4.45 -19.58 -9.46
CA LYS A 107 -5.32 -19.12 -10.54
C LYS A 107 -6.03 -17.81 -10.24
N LYS A 108 -6.35 -17.55 -8.97
CA LYS A 108 -6.99 -16.29 -8.57
C LYS A 108 -5.99 -15.14 -8.69
N ALA A 109 -4.76 -15.32 -8.20
CA ALA A 109 -3.69 -14.33 -8.34
C ALA A 109 -3.39 -14.02 -9.82
N GLN A 110 -3.27 -15.07 -10.66
CA GLN A 110 -3.10 -14.93 -12.11
C GLN A 110 -4.22 -14.08 -12.75
N VAL A 111 -5.48 -14.36 -12.42
CA VAL A 111 -6.63 -13.61 -12.96
C VAL A 111 -6.58 -12.13 -12.57
N ILE A 112 -6.27 -11.82 -11.31
CA ILE A 112 -6.18 -10.44 -10.83
C ILE A 112 -5.08 -9.67 -11.56
N LEU A 113 -3.87 -10.23 -11.65
CA LEU A 113 -2.74 -9.60 -12.33
C LEU A 113 -3.03 -9.38 -13.82
N ASN A 114 -3.68 -10.35 -14.48
CA ASN A 114 -4.08 -10.21 -15.89
C ASN A 114 -5.08 -9.06 -16.09
N MET A 115 -6.06 -8.90 -15.19
CA MET A 115 -7.01 -7.78 -15.24
C MET A 115 -6.30 -6.43 -15.03
N GLN A 116 -5.38 -6.34 -14.07
CA GLN A 116 -4.58 -5.12 -13.83
C GLN A 116 -3.72 -4.75 -15.04
N SER A 117 -3.09 -5.74 -15.70
CA SER A 117 -2.28 -5.50 -16.90
C SER A 117 -3.11 -5.01 -18.09
N THR A 118 -4.37 -5.48 -18.20
CA THR A 118 -5.29 -5.11 -19.28
C THR A 118 -5.79 -3.67 -19.10
N GLY A 119 -6.12 -3.28 -17.86
CA GLY A 119 -6.52 -1.90 -17.57
C GLY A 119 -5.43 -0.84 -17.83
N ARG A 120 -4.15 -1.22 -17.76
CA ARG A 120 -2.99 -0.33 -18.06
C ARG A 120 -2.69 -0.15 -19.55
N ARG A 121 -3.28 -0.98 -20.42
CA ARG A 121 -3.05 -0.98 -21.87
C ARG A 121 -4.04 -0.10 -22.63
N ASN A 122 -5.05 0.42 -21.94
CA ASN A 122 -6.14 1.22 -22.48
C ASN A 122 -6.03 2.67 -21.99
#